data_AF-A0A7J6UUD7-F1
#
_entry.id   AF-A0A7J6UUD7-F1
#
_cell.length_a   1.000
_cell.length_b   1.000
_cell.length_c   1.000
_cell.angle_alpha   90.00
_cell.angle_beta   90.00
_cell.angle_gamma   90.00
#
_symmetry.space_group_name_H-M   'P 1'
#
loop_
_entity.id
_entity.type
_entity.pdbx_description
1 polymer ?
#
loop_
_entity_poly.entity_id
_entity_poly.type
_entity_poly.pdbx_seq_one_letter_code
_entity_poly.pdbx_strand_id
1 'polypeptide(L)'
;MEGIPIGRKIDLYTHRNYDGLIQMLCHMFKTTIHTPGAEHVHNDKSYLLTYEDKEGDWMMVGDVPWDFFLTTVKKLQISRADKC
;
A
#
# COMPACT_ATOMS: atom_id res chain seq x y z
N MET A 1 -4.05 -7.29 18.20
CA MET A 1 -4.42 -6.65 16.92
C MET A 1 -5.59 -5.71 17.22
N GLU A 2 -5.29 -4.57 17.85
CA GLU A 2 -6.29 -3.57 18.23
C GLU A 2 -6.11 -2.36 17.32
N GLY A 3 -7.09 -2.14 16.45
CA GLY A 3 -7.14 -1.00 15.56
C GLY A 3 -8.47 -0.99 14.84
N ILE A 4 -9.07 0.19 14.71
CA ILE A 4 -10.31 0.38 13.94
C ILE A 4 -9.90 0.32 12.45
N PRO A 5 -10.45 -0.60 11.65
CA PRO A 5 -10.19 -0.61 10.22
C PRO A 5 -10.77 0.68 9.60
N ILE A 6 -9.90 1.56 9.11
CA ILE A 6 -10.33 2.76 8.39
C ILE A 6 -10.48 2.39 6.91
N GLY A 7 -11.73 2.16 6.48
CA GLY A 7 -12.05 2.01 5.07
C GLY A 7 -12.10 3.36 4.37
N ARG A 8 -11.22 3.58 3.37
CA ARG A 8 -11.26 4.72 2.45
C ARG A 8 -11.44 4.19 1.03
N LYS A 9 -12.35 4.77 0.25
CA LYS A 9 -12.45 4.52 -1.18
C LYS A 9 -11.42 5.39 -1.90
N ILE A 10 -10.66 4.79 -2.80
CA ILE A 10 -9.59 5.44 -3.56
C ILE A 10 -9.78 5.05 -5.02
N ASP A 11 -9.76 6.05 -5.90
CA ASP A 11 -9.81 5.86 -7.35
C ASP A 11 -8.38 5.66 -7.90
N LEU A 12 -7.99 4.41 -8.12
CA LEU A 12 -6.65 4.06 -8.60
C LEU A 12 -6.37 4.55 -10.02
N TYR A 13 -7.41 4.72 -10.83
CA TYR A 13 -7.32 5.28 -12.19
C TYR A 13 -6.88 6.75 -12.23
N THR A 14 -6.92 7.45 -11.09
CA THR A 14 -6.39 8.82 -11.00
C THR A 14 -4.86 8.85 -10.96
N HIS A 15 -4.21 7.70 -10.79
CA HIS A 15 -2.76 7.58 -10.68
C HIS A 15 -2.19 6.85 -11.90
N ARG A 16 -0.98 7.26 -12.32
CA ARG A 16 -0.29 6.68 -13.49
C ARG A 16 0.78 5.66 -13.13
N ASN A 17 1.14 5.56 -11.85
CA ASN A 17 2.21 4.70 -11.36
C ASN A 17 2.06 4.46 -9.84
N TYR A 18 2.87 3.54 -9.32
CA TYR A 18 2.92 3.24 -7.89
C TYR A 18 3.36 4.43 -7.05
N ASP A 19 4.30 5.23 -7.53
CA ASP A 19 4.82 6.40 -6.81
C ASP A 19 3.69 7.39 -6.43
N GLY A 20 2.83 7.74 -7.40
CA GLY A 20 1.69 8.62 -7.16
C GLY A 20 0.67 8.03 -6.18
N LEU A 21 0.43 6.72 -6.26
CA LEU A 21 -0.44 6.00 -5.30
C LEU A 21 0.15 6.06 -3.89
N ILE A 22 1.43 5.72 -3.73
CA ILE A 22 2.11 5.70 -2.43
C ILE A 22 2.16 7.11 -1.86
N GLN A 23 2.46 8.11 -2.68
CA GLN A 23 2.51 9.51 -2.24
C GLN A 23 1.14 9.99 -1.78
N MET A 24 0.06 9.65 -2.50
CA MET A 24 -1.30 9.97 -2.06
C MET A 24 -1.65 9.27 -0.74
N LEU A 25 -1.33 7.99 -0.61
CA LEU A 25 -1.59 7.22 0.61
C LEU A 25 -0.80 7.78 1.80
N CYS A 26 0.49 8.11 1.62
CA CYS A 26 1.31 8.79 2.61
C CYS A 26 0.66 10.11 3.06
N HIS A 27 0.14 10.90 2.13
CA HIS A 27 -0.54 12.15 2.43
C HIS A 27 -1.88 11.93 3.17
N MET A 28 -2.71 10.98 2.71
CA MET A 28 -4.03 10.69 3.28
C MET A 28 -3.95 10.17 4.72
N PHE A 29 -2.97 9.32 5.00
CA PHE A 29 -2.79 8.70 6.32
C PHE A 29 -1.76 9.44 7.19
N LYS A 30 -1.15 10.52 6.67
CA LYS A 30 -0.08 11.28 7.33
C LYS A 30 1.01 10.35 7.91
N THR A 31 1.36 9.31 7.14
CA THR A 31 2.27 8.24 7.56
C THR A 31 3.27 7.92 6.45
N THR A 32 4.40 7.33 6.82
CA THR A 32 5.42 6.87 5.86
C THR A 32 5.16 5.42 5.51
N ILE A 33 4.78 5.18 4.26
CA ILE A 33 4.57 3.84 3.70
C ILE A 33 5.83 3.45 2.94
N HIS A 34 6.38 2.29 3.28
CA HIS A 34 7.59 1.75 2.66
C HIS A 34 7.21 0.75 1.57
N THR A 35 7.81 0.92 0.38
CA THR A 35 7.88 -0.12 -0.65
C THR A 35 9.24 -0.80 -0.63
N PRO A 36 9.32 -2.10 -0.97
CA PRO A 36 10.58 -2.81 -1.07
C PRO A 36 11.46 -2.15 -2.14
N GLY A 37 12.46 -1.36 -1.73
CA GLY A 37 13.37 -0.64 -2.62
C GLY A 37 13.75 0.78 -2.18
N ALA A 38 13.02 1.39 -1.24
CA ALA A 38 13.40 2.68 -0.67
C ALA A 38 14.26 2.47 0.59
N GLU A 39 15.53 2.86 0.53
CA GLU A 39 16.50 2.68 1.61
C GLU A 39 16.08 3.43 2.89
N HIS A 40 16.01 2.64 3.97
CA HIS A 40 16.21 2.99 5.37
C HIS A 40 15.84 4.42 5.81
N VAL A 41 14.64 4.55 6.37
CA VAL A 41 14.44 5.50 7.48
C VAL A 41 13.92 4.70 8.65
N HIS A 42 14.79 4.52 9.64
CA HIS A 42 14.51 3.94 10.95
C HIS A 42 13.55 4.87 11.69
N ASN A 43 12.27 4.83 11.31
CA ASN A 43 11.19 5.52 12.00
C ASN A 43 10.28 4.46 12.60
N ASP A 44 9.86 4.68 13.83
CA ASP A 44 9.03 3.85 14.74
C ASP A 44 7.61 3.50 14.18
N LYS A 45 7.42 3.76 12.89
CA LYS A 45 6.17 3.78 12.14
C LYS A 45 6.42 3.30 10.72
N SER A 46 7.13 2.19 10.58
CA SER A 46 7.27 1.55 9.27
C SER A 46 5.92 0.93 8.91
N TYR A 47 5.33 1.28 7.77
CA TYR A 47 4.11 0.63 7.26
C TYR A 47 4.38 -0.07 5.93
N LEU A 48 3.85 -1.29 5.79
CA LEU A 48 3.84 -2.08 4.56
C LEU A 48 2.53 -1.87 3.81
N LEU A 49 2.64 -1.72 2.50
CA LEU A 49 1.49 -1.66 1.60
C LEU A 49 1.33 -2.99 0.86
N THR A 50 0.22 -3.67 1.12
CA THR A 50 -0.19 -4.90 0.45
C THR A 50 -1.51 -4.68 -0.28
N TYR A 51 -1.76 -5.50 -1.29
CA TYR A 51 -3.03 -5.51 -2.01
C TYR A 51 -3.57 -6.93 -2.12
N GLU A 52 -4.90 -7.06 -2.03
CA GLU A 52 -5.62 -8.29 -2.33
C GLU A 52 -5.89 -8.31 -3.83
N ASP A 53 -5.44 -9.35 -4.52
CA ASP A 53 -5.71 -9.52 -5.94
C ASP A 53 -7.11 -10.11 -6.22
N LYS A 54 -7.38 -10.47 -7.48
CA LYS A 54 -8.66 -11.03 -7.90
C LYS A 54 -8.92 -12.43 -7.33
N GLU A 55 -7.86 -13.19 -7.06
CA GLU A 55 -7.87 -14.56 -6.54
C GLU A 55 -8.02 -14.58 -5.01
N GLY A 56 -7.76 -13.43 -4.37
CA GLY A 56 -7.87 -13.26 -2.93
C GLY A 56 -6.53 -13.36 -2.22
N ASP A 57 -5.42 -13.39 -2.97
CA ASP A 57 -4.07 -13.44 -2.44
C ASP A 57 -3.57 -12.04 -2.10
N TRP A 58 -2.87 -11.96 -0.95
CA TRP A 58 -2.24 -10.73 -0.50
C TRP A 58 -0.83 -10.62 -1.07
N MET A 59 -0.63 -9.67 -1.97
CA MET A 59 0.65 -9.39 -2.63
C MET A 59 1.23 -8.06 -2.17
N MET A 60 2.55 -7.89 -2.26
CA MET A 60 3.20 -6.61 -2.01
C MET A 60 3.00 -5.68 -3.21
N VAL A 61 2.74 -4.40 -2.94
CA VAL A 61 2.63 -3.41 -4.00
C VAL A 61 4.01 -3.18 -4.63
N GLY A 62 4.08 -3.33 -5.96
CA GLY A 62 5.30 -3.09 -6.75
C GLY A 62 5.89 -4.33 -7.44
N ASP A 63 5.42 -5.54 -7.12
CA ASP A 63 5.93 -6.78 -7.74
C ASP A 63 5.46 -6.99 -9.19
N VAL A 64 4.31 -6.41 -9.56
CA VAL A 64 3.72 -6.54 -10.89
C VAL A 64 3.73 -5.20 -11.63
N PRO A 65 3.59 -5.18 -12.97
CA PRO A 65 3.39 -3.94 -13.71
C PRO A 65 2.13 -3.19 -13.25
N TRP A 66 2.18 -1.86 -13.26
CA TRP A 66 1.07 -0.99 -12.85
C TRP A 66 -0.26 -1.32 -13.54
N ASP A 67 -0.23 -1.52 -14.86
CA ASP A 67 -1.42 -1.88 -15.63
C ASP A 67 -2.04 -3.19 -15.14
N PHE A 68 -1.22 -4.18 -14.80
CA PHE A 68 -1.71 -5.46 -14.28
C PHE A 68 -2.33 -5.28 -12.90
N PHE A 69 -1.66 -4.54 -12.02
CA PHE A 69 -2.17 -4.20 -10.69
C PHE A 69 -3.54 -3.53 -10.75
N LEU A 70 -3.76 -2.57 -11.66
CA LEU A 70 -5.07 -1.91 -11.80
C LEU A 70 -6.19 -2.88 -12.17
N THR A 71 -5.88 -3.97 -12.87
CA THR A 71 -6.87 -4.99 -13.27
C THR A 71 -7.13 -6.05 -12.20
N THR A 72 -6.17 -6.28 -11.31
CA THR A 72 -6.24 -7.38 -10.32
C THR A 72 -6.60 -6.89 -8.92
N VAL A 73 -6.26 -5.65 -8.57
CA VAL A 73 -6.46 -5.11 -7.22
C VAL A 73 -7.93 -5.05 -6.82
N LYS A 74 -8.25 -5.70 -5.69
CA LYS A 74 -9.57 -5.65 -5.03
C LYS A 74 -9.55 -4.79 -3.77
N LYS A 75 -8.51 -4.91 -2.96
CA LYS A 75 -8.36 -4.17 -1.70
C LYS A 75 -6.92 -3.73 -1.51
N LEU A 76 -6.74 -2.59 -0.87
CA LEU A 76 -5.45 -2.12 -0.38
C LEU A 76 -5.43 -2.18 1.14
N GLN A 77 -4.30 -2.62 1.69
CA GLN A 77 -4.08 -2.68 3.12
C GLN A 77 -2.74 -2.06 3.47
N ILE A 78 -2.78 -1.16 4.45
CA ILE A 78 -1.59 -0.58 5.05
C ILE A 78 -1.45 -1.21 6.43
N SER A 79 -0.40 -2.01 6.62
CA SER A 79 -0.13 -2.69 7.88
C SER A 79 1.15 -2.16 8.49
N ARG A 80 1.25 -2.07 9.82
CA ARG A 80 2.53 -1.75 10.46
C ARG A 80 3.54 -2.86 10.16
N ALA A 81 4.72 -2.47 9.69
CA ALA A 81 5.90 -3.31 9.50
C ALA A 81 6.60 -3.62 10.83
N ASP A 82 6.15 -2.99 11.92
CA ASP A 82 6.50 -3.34 13.29
C ASP A 82 6.09 -4.80 13.55
N LYS A 83 7.01 -5.71 13.24
CA LYS A 83 6.91 -7.14 13.49
C LYS A 83 7.32 -7.43 14.93
N CYS A 84 6.74 -8.52 15.43
CA CYS A 84 7.25 -9.40 16.48
C CYS A 84 7.04 -8.97 17.94
#